data_AF-A0A848RXL9-F1
#
_entry.id   AF-A0A848RXL9-F1
#
_cell.length_a   1.000
_cell.length_b   1.000
_cell.length_c   1.000
_cell.angle_alpha   90.00
_cell.angle_beta   90.00
_cell.angle_gamma   90.00
#
_symmetry.space_group_name_H-M   'P 1'
#
loop_
_entity.id
_entity.type
_entity.pdbx_description
1 polymer ?
#
loop_
_entity_poly.entity_id
_entity_poly.type
_entity_poly.pdbx_seq_one_letter_code
_entity_poly.pdbx_strand_id
1 'polypeptide(L)'
;MDGAVAAMLTKAGSIATTDANTEVEKHQLAALILQASTMLPSAAVRTGLIASLSLDDWLDPAQIPVEKGELVGRLIEAKIAQDDAAAFGQLAQGDAEGRAFAIMKSKNFTSFMTPTEVPVGQLAFLIGSTDVPLAVRDEIVEQFAVFTVSANRATLTVVAEYALTRDMAVPLAEIARIASQRVSNEVIVRLLQSHLSTVTMSELVSILQAMGGEYAKLIGATGQHARLDMTAADEALAARVNRFGDVSSIKTSRGILHVYMRRPR
;
A
#
# COMPACT_ATOMS: atom_id res chain seq x y z
N MET A 1 -17.46 -2.24 34.44
CA MET A 1 -18.11 -3.57 34.36
C MET A 1 -17.29 -4.54 35.19
N ASP A 2 -17.91 -5.38 36.01
CA ASP A 2 -17.20 -6.43 36.75
C ASP A 2 -17.12 -7.74 35.93
N GLY A 3 -16.29 -8.69 36.40
CA GLY A 3 -16.04 -9.95 35.70
C GLY A 3 -17.25 -10.89 35.64
N ALA A 4 -18.15 -10.86 36.64
CA ALA A 4 -19.33 -11.72 36.66
C ALA A 4 -20.34 -11.28 35.60
N VAL A 5 -20.55 -9.95 35.48
CA VAL A 5 -21.38 -9.36 34.42
C VAL A 5 -20.78 -9.65 33.05
N ALA A 6 -19.48 -9.50 32.86
CA ALA A 6 -18.82 -9.80 31.59
C ALA A 6 -18.96 -11.28 31.17
N ALA A 7 -18.81 -12.21 32.11
CA ALA A 7 -19.01 -13.64 31.86
C ALA A 7 -20.46 -13.96 31.48
N MET A 8 -21.42 -13.33 32.16
CA MET A 8 -22.85 -13.46 31.83
C MET A 8 -23.16 -12.93 30.42
N LEU A 9 -22.66 -11.74 30.08
CA LEU A 9 -22.85 -11.15 28.75
C LEU A 9 -22.22 -12.01 27.65
N THR A 10 -21.01 -12.52 27.88
CA THR A 10 -20.35 -13.42 26.92
C THR A 10 -21.17 -14.69 26.69
N LYS A 11 -21.75 -15.27 27.75
CA LYS A 11 -22.60 -16.46 27.66
C LYS A 11 -23.95 -16.17 26.98
N ALA A 12 -24.56 -15.02 27.28
CA ALA A 12 -25.84 -14.62 26.73
C ALA A 12 -25.73 -14.26 25.23
N GLY A 13 -24.60 -13.66 24.81
CA GLY A 13 -24.32 -13.31 23.43
C GLY A 13 -25.16 -12.16 22.84
N SER A 14 -26.15 -11.67 23.58
CA SER A 14 -27.04 -10.58 23.19
C SER A 14 -27.61 -9.88 24.43
N ILE A 15 -28.05 -8.64 24.25
CA ILE A 15 -28.72 -7.81 25.24
C ILE A 15 -30.11 -7.48 24.70
N ALA A 16 -31.16 -7.87 25.43
CA ALA A 16 -32.52 -7.51 25.09
C ALA A 16 -32.78 -6.05 25.45
N THR A 17 -33.22 -5.26 24.47
CA THR A 17 -33.73 -3.91 24.68
C THR A 17 -35.27 -3.92 24.63
N THR A 18 -35.88 -2.90 25.21
CA THR A 18 -37.33 -2.66 25.17
C THR A 18 -37.59 -1.28 24.61
N ASP A 19 -38.82 -1.00 24.14
CA ASP A 19 -39.20 0.32 23.63
C ASP A 19 -39.07 1.46 24.66
N ALA A 20 -38.91 1.11 25.95
CA ALA A 20 -38.64 2.08 27.01
C ALA A 20 -37.18 2.57 27.04
N ASN A 21 -36.25 1.85 26.40
CA ASN A 21 -34.85 2.23 26.36
C ASN A 21 -34.62 3.34 25.34
N THR A 22 -34.13 4.47 25.81
CA THR A 22 -33.81 5.61 24.94
C THR A 22 -32.54 5.33 24.14
N GLU A 23 -32.39 5.98 22.99
CA GLU A 23 -31.19 5.86 22.17
C GLU A 23 -29.93 6.32 22.92
N VAL A 24 -30.06 7.34 23.77
CA VAL A 24 -28.97 7.82 24.65
C VAL A 24 -28.51 6.71 25.60
N GLU A 25 -29.42 5.96 26.21
CA GLU A 25 -29.06 4.84 27.11
C GLU A 25 -28.38 3.70 26.36
N LYS A 26 -28.85 3.37 25.14
CA LYS A 26 -28.20 2.35 24.32
C LYS A 26 -26.79 2.77 23.92
N HIS A 27 -26.58 4.03 23.50
CA HIS A 27 -25.25 4.58 23.19
C HIS A 27 -24.32 4.55 24.41
N GLN A 28 -24.83 4.93 25.59
CA GLN A 28 -24.06 4.86 26.83
C GLN A 28 -23.65 3.41 27.17
N LEU A 29 -24.56 2.45 27.02
CA LEU A 29 -24.26 1.04 27.23
C LEU A 29 -23.25 0.52 26.19
N ALA A 30 -23.39 0.90 24.93
CA ALA A 30 -22.46 0.55 23.87
C ALA A 30 -21.03 1.04 24.19
N ALA A 31 -20.89 2.30 24.60
CA ALA A 31 -19.60 2.86 25.02
C ALA A 31 -19.01 2.11 26.22
N LEU A 32 -19.83 1.73 27.21
CA LEU A 32 -19.39 0.92 28.36
C LEU A 32 -18.90 -0.47 27.94
N ILE A 33 -19.56 -1.12 26.96
CA ILE A 33 -19.14 -2.42 26.42
C ILE A 33 -17.81 -2.27 25.67
N LEU A 34 -17.65 -1.23 24.85
CA LEU A 34 -16.41 -0.97 24.12
C LEU A 34 -15.21 -0.77 25.07
N GLN A 35 -15.39 0.02 26.13
CA GLN A 35 -14.34 0.30 27.12
C GLN A 35 -14.00 -0.90 28.02
N ALA A 36 -14.83 -1.95 28.04
CA ALA A 36 -14.63 -3.12 28.88
C ALA A 36 -13.60 -4.11 28.31
N SER A 37 -12.60 -3.67 27.53
CA SER A 37 -11.62 -4.55 26.86
C SER A 37 -10.84 -5.48 27.81
N THR A 38 -10.70 -5.10 29.08
CA THR A 38 -10.06 -5.94 30.10
C THR A 38 -10.93 -7.12 30.53
N MET A 39 -12.24 -6.94 30.56
CA MET A 39 -13.22 -7.96 30.97
C MET A 39 -13.85 -8.70 29.78
N LEU A 40 -13.94 -8.01 28.64
CA LEU A 40 -14.44 -8.48 27.34
C LEU A 40 -13.34 -8.26 26.28
N PRO A 41 -12.25 -9.05 26.31
CA PRO A 41 -11.09 -8.85 25.41
C PRO A 41 -11.40 -9.14 23.94
N SER A 42 -12.45 -9.92 23.65
CA SER A 42 -12.85 -10.21 22.28
C SER A 42 -13.59 -9.03 21.67
N ALA A 43 -12.97 -8.39 20.67
CA ALA A 43 -13.62 -7.37 19.84
C ALA A 43 -14.89 -7.90 19.16
N ALA A 44 -14.91 -9.18 18.77
CA ALA A 44 -16.08 -9.83 18.18
C ALA A 44 -17.25 -9.92 19.17
N VAL A 45 -16.99 -10.32 20.41
CA VAL A 45 -18.02 -10.38 21.46
C VAL A 45 -18.55 -8.99 21.77
N ARG A 46 -17.67 -7.99 21.95
CA ARG A 46 -18.08 -6.59 22.19
C ARG A 46 -18.96 -6.08 21.06
N THR A 47 -18.55 -6.27 19.80
CA THR A 47 -19.32 -5.87 18.62
C THR A 47 -20.69 -6.54 18.57
N GLY A 48 -20.76 -7.86 18.82
CA GLY A 48 -22.01 -8.61 18.79
C GLY A 48 -23.01 -8.15 19.86
N LEU A 49 -22.52 -7.86 21.07
CA LEU A 49 -23.34 -7.30 22.15
C LEU A 49 -23.90 -5.93 21.76
N ILE A 50 -23.08 -5.05 21.17
CA ILE A 50 -23.53 -3.72 20.75
C ILE A 50 -24.52 -3.82 19.58
N ALA A 51 -24.28 -4.71 18.62
CA ALA A 51 -25.20 -4.94 17.52
C ALA A 51 -26.59 -5.36 18.01
N SER A 52 -26.67 -6.14 19.10
CA SER A 52 -27.94 -6.55 19.68
C SER A 52 -28.75 -5.40 20.29
N LEU A 53 -28.12 -4.27 20.59
CA LEU A 53 -28.83 -3.07 21.08
C LEU A 53 -29.70 -2.42 20.01
N SER A 54 -29.44 -2.71 18.73
CA SER A 54 -30.15 -2.10 17.59
C SER A 54 -30.14 -0.58 17.69
N LEU A 55 -28.94 0.01 17.61
CA LEU A 55 -28.76 1.45 17.57
C LEU A 55 -29.39 2.01 16.29
N ASP A 56 -30.05 3.16 16.42
CA ASP A 56 -30.67 3.86 15.30
C ASP A 56 -29.63 4.66 14.50
N ASP A 57 -28.56 5.12 15.18
CA ASP A 57 -27.48 5.91 14.62
C ASP A 57 -26.08 5.30 14.91
N TRP A 58 -25.06 5.80 14.21
CA TRP A 58 -23.67 5.40 14.44
C TRP A 58 -23.12 5.94 15.75
N LEU A 59 -22.22 5.18 16.38
CA LEU A 59 -21.45 5.68 17.52
C LEU A 59 -20.52 6.82 17.07
N ASP A 60 -20.39 7.82 17.94
CA ASP A 60 -19.37 8.85 17.79
C ASP A 60 -17.99 8.17 17.83
N PRO A 61 -17.09 8.41 16.86
CA PRO A 61 -15.73 7.89 16.88
C PRO A 61 -14.99 8.14 18.20
N ALA A 62 -15.29 9.23 18.92
CA ALA A 62 -14.70 9.53 20.23
C ALA A 62 -15.09 8.54 21.34
N GLN A 63 -16.15 7.75 21.14
CA GLN A 63 -16.58 6.68 22.05
C GLN A 63 -15.89 5.34 21.77
N ILE A 64 -15.24 5.20 20.60
CA ILE A 64 -14.53 4.00 20.20
C ILE A 64 -13.11 4.06 20.74
N PRO A 65 -12.66 3.08 21.53
CA PRO A 65 -11.31 3.09 22.07
C PRO A 65 -10.28 2.86 20.97
N VAL A 66 -9.16 3.58 21.03
CA VAL A 66 -7.99 3.31 20.21
C VAL A 66 -7.31 2.04 20.71
N GLU A 67 -7.43 0.95 19.94
CA GLU A 67 -6.81 -0.33 20.26
C GLU A 67 -6.27 -1.04 19.02
N LYS A 68 -5.48 -2.09 19.24
CA LYS A 68 -4.99 -2.98 18.17
C LYS A 68 -6.02 -4.06 17.87
N GLY A 69 -6.01 -4.54 16.63
CA GLY A 69 -6.78 -5.68 16.17
C GLY A 69 -8.03 -5.28 15.39
N GLU A 70 -9.04 -6.12 15.49
CA GLU A 70 -10.14 -6.16 14.52
C GLU A 70 -11.32 -5.23 14.88
N LEU A 71 -11.28 -4.53 16.01
CA LEU A 71 -12.45 -3.81 16.54
C LEU A 71 -13.06 -2.86 15.54
N VAL A 72 -12.26 -1.95 14.97
CA VAL A 72 -12.75 -0.94 14.02
C VAL A 72 -13.42 -1.61 12.81
N GLY A 73 -12.76 -2.61 12.20
CA GLY A 73 -13.34 -3.34 11.06
C GLY A 73 -14.65 -4.05 11.40
N ARG A 74 -14.75 -4.63 12.61
CA ARG A 74 -15.98 -5.30 13.08
C ARG A 74 -17.12 -4.31 13.32
N LEU A 75 -16.83 -3.13 13.87
CA LEU A 75 -17.84 -2.08 14.07
C LEU A 75 -18.34 -1.52 12.73
N ILE A 76 -17.47 -1.35 11.74
CA ILE A 76 -17.84 -0.95 10.38
C ILE A 76 -18.73 -2.03 9.73
N GLU A 77 -18.32 -3.30 9.79
CA GLU A 77 -19.09 -4.42 9.23
C GLU A 77 -20.51 -4.52 9.83
N ALA A 78 -20.62 -4.31 11.14
CA ALA A 78 -21.88 -4.33 11.88
C ALA A 78 -22.70 -3.03 11.77
N LYS A 79 -22.23 -2.02 11.00
CA LYS A 79 -22.84 -0.69 10.87
C LYS A 79 -23.01 0.06 12.21
N ILE A 80 -22.14 -0.22 13.17
CA ILE A 80 -22.09 0.47 14.47
C ILE A 80 -21.22 1.73 14.37
N ALA A 81 -20.17 1.67 13.54
CA ALA A 81 -19.34 2.82 13.20
C ALA A 81 -19.54 3.21 11.73
N GLN A 82 -19.41 4.50 11.44
CA GLN A 82 -19.39 5.01 10.07
C GLN A 82 -18.20 4.43 9.30
N ASP A 83 -18.40 4.08 8.03
CA ASP A 83 -17.32 3.64 7.13
C ASP A 83 -16.59 4.85 6.53
N ASP A 84 -15.79 5.53 7.34
CA ASP A 84 -15.07 6.76 6.97
C ASP A 84 -13.69 6.89 7.65
N ALA A 85 -12.99 7.97 7.32
CA ALA A 85 -11.68 8.28 7.89
C ALA A 85 -11.70 8.44 9.43
N ALA A 86 -12.81 8.91 10.02
CA ALA A 86 -12.89 9.14 11.46
C ALA A 86 -12.91 7.82 12.24
N ALA A 87 -13.61 6.79 11.72
CA ALA A 87 -13.55 5.44 12.28
C ALA A 87 -12.16 4.81 12.13
N PHE A 88 -11.51 4.96 10.98
CA PHE A 88 -10.14 4.50 10.77
C PHE A 88 -9.11 5.20 11.67
N GLY A 89 -9.40 6.44 12.11
CA GLY A 89 -8.62 7.17 13.11
C GLY A 89 -8.54 6.47 14.47
N GLN A 90 -9.43 5.51 14.75
CA GLN A 90 -9.45 4.74 16.00
C GLN A 90 -8.58 3.48 15.95
N LEU A 91 -7.90 3.21 14.84
CA LEU A 91 -6.89 2.15 14.77
C LEU A 91 -5.61 2.60 15.49
N ALA A 92 -5.03 1.72 16.32
CA ALA A 92 -3.75 1.99 16.95
C ALA A 92 -2.65 2.26 15.91
N GLN A 93 -1.79 3.24 16.21
CA GLN A 93 -0.62 3.53 15.38
C GLN A 93 0.29 2.29 15.30
N GLY A 94 0.71 1.92 14.09
CA GLY A 94 1.56 0.75 13.86
C GLY A 94 0.79 -0.58 13.71
N ASP A 95 -0.53 -0.60 13.87
CA ASP A 95 -1.33 -1.82 13.70
C ASP A 95 -1.69 -2.10 12.23
N ALA A 96 -0.75 -2.69 11.50
CA ALA A 96 -0.96 -2.97 10.07
C ALA A 96 -1.98 -4.10 9.83
N GLU A 97 -2.05 -5.10 10.72
CA GLU A 97 -3.00 -6.23 10.63
C GLU A 97 -4.43 -5.76 10.89
N GLY A 98 -4.66 -5.02 11.99
CA GLY A 98 -5.98 -4.45 12.28
C GLY A 98 -6.45 -3.49 11.19
N ARG A 99 -5.52 -2.72 10.59
CA ARG A 99 -5.81 -1.86 9.44
C ARG A 99 -6.19 -2.65 8.20
N ALA A 100 -5.44 -3.70 7.84
CA ALA A 100 -5.79 -4.55 6.71
C ALA A 100 -7.19 -5.18 6.91
N PHE A 101 -7.49 -5.64 8.13
CA PHE A 101 -8.82 -6.15 8.47
C PHE A 101 -9.91 -5.09 8.33
N ALA A 102 -9.68 -3.86 8.81
CA ALA A 102 -10.65 -2.77 8.66
C ALA A 102 -10.87 -2.40 7.19
N ILE A 103 -9.82 -2.33 6.38
CA ILE A 103 -9.91 -2.11 4.92
C ILE A 103 -10.74 -3.22 4.27
N MET A 104 -10.51 -4.48 4.64
CA MET A 104 -11.28 -5.63 4.12
C MET A 104 -12.79 -5.51 4.41
N LYS A 105 -13.16 -4.92 5.56
CA LYS A 105 -14.55 -4.74 5.98
C LYS A 105 -15.21 -3.47 5.44
N SER A 106 -14.40 -2.49 5.03
CA SER A 106 -14.86 -1.25 4.44
C SER A 106 -15.38 -1.46 3.02
N LYS A 107 -16.50 -0.82 2.69
CA LYS A 107 -17.05 -0.78 1.33
C LYS A 107 -16.68 0.51 0.60
N ASN A 108 -16.31 1.54 1.34
CA ASN A 108 -16.08 2.89 0.82
C ASN A 108 -14.62 3.34 0.91
N PHE A 109 -13.68 2.49 1.35
CA PHE A 109 -12.30 2.90 1.66
C PHE A 109 -11.62 3.73 0.55
N THR A 110 -11.77 3.32 -0.71
CA THR A 110 -11.17 4.02 -1.85
C THR A 110 -11.69 5.45 -2.04
N SER A 111 -12.87 5.78 -1.52
CA SER A 111 -13.46 7.13 -1.63
C SER A 111 -12.83 8.16 -0.69
N PHE A 112 -12.14 7.73 0.37
CA PHE A 112 -11.58 8.62 1.38
C PHE A 112 -10.12 8.31 1.75
N MET A 113 -9.53 7.24 1.23
CA MET A 113 -8.17 6.85 1.59
C MET A 113 -7.14 7.93 1.22
N THR A 114 -6.31 8.29 2.19
CA THR A 114 -5.15 9.17 2.01
C THR A 114 -3.92 8.54 2.68
N PRO A 115 -2.72 9.14 2.58
CA PRO A 115 -1.57 8.71 3.36
C PRO A 115 -1.78 8.72 4.89
N THR A 116 -2.84 9.36 5.39
CA THR A 116 -3.24 9.29 6.80
C THR A 116 -3.80 7.92 7.14
N GLU A 117 -4.72 7.40 6.32
CA GLU A 117 -5.36 6.10 6.51
C GLU A 117 -4.48 4.95 6.01
N VAL A 118 -3.53 5.21 5.11
CA VAL A 118 -2.52 4.26 4.63
C VAL A 118 -1.11 4.81 4.93
N PRO A 119 -0.64 4.73 6.19
CA PRO A 119 0.65 5.29 6.55
C PRO A 119 1.80 4.61 5.79
N VAL A 120 2.77 5.41 5.34
CA VAL A 120 3.94 4.91 4.59
C VAL A 120 4.69 3.78 5.30
N GLY A 121 4.72 3.79 6.64
CA GLY A 121 5.37 2.74 7.45
C GLY A 121 4.67 1.38 7.40
N GLN A 122 3.42 1.33 6.94
CA GLN A 122 2.63 0.10 6.79
C GLN A 122 2.43 -0.29 5.33
N LEU A 123 2.82 0.58 4.39
CA LEU A 123 2.51 0.45 2.98
C LEU A 123 2.98 -0.88 2.37
N ALA A 124 4.20 -1.31 2.70
CA ALA A 124 4.74 -2.57 2.21
C ALA A 124 3.90 -3.78 2.67
N PHE A 125 3.43 -3.78 3.92
CA PHE A 125 2.55 -4.82 4.44
C PHE A 125 1.19 -4.81 3.74
N LEU A 126 0.59 -3.62 3.59
CA LEU A 126 -0.75 -3.48 2.99
C LEU A 126 -0.77 -3.88 1.51
N ILE A 127 0.27 -3.55 0.74
CA ILE A 127 0.41 -4.00 -0.65
C ILE A 127 0.58 -5.53 -0.74
N GLY A 128 1.35 -6.11 0.18
CA GLY A 128 1.61 -7.55 0.20
C GLY A 128 0.47 -8.40 0.78
N SER A 129 -0.47 -7.80 1.51
CA SER A 129 -1.55 -8.54 2.18
C SER A 129 -2.65 -8.96 1.21
N THR A 130 -3.14 -10.19 1.36
CA THR A 130 -4.31 -10.71 0.63
C THR A 130 -5.63 -10.16 1.17
N ASP A 131 -5.64 -9.66 2.41
CA ASP A 131 -6.83 -9.11 3.04
C ASP A 131 -7.16 -7.73 2.49
N VAL A 132 -6.16 -7.02 1.95
CA VAL A 132 -6.35 -5.73 1.30
C VAL A 132 -6.90 -5.94 -0.12
N PRO A 133 -8.11 -5.43 -0.44
CA PRO A 133 -8.70 -5.56 -1.76
C PRO A 133 -7.78 -5.01 -2.86
N LEU A 134 -7.83 -5.64 -4.04
CA LEU A 134 -7.02 -5.20 -5.18
C LEU A 134 -7.28 -3.74 -5.54
N ALA A 135 -8.53 -3.28 -5.52
CA ALA A 135 -8.87 -1.88 -5.82
C ALA A 135 -8.13 -0.87 -4.93
N VAL A 136 -7.91 -1.20 -3.64
CA VAL A 136 -7.16 -0.34 -2.71
C VAL A 136 -5.68 -0.31 -3.04
N ARG A 137 -5.11 -1.48 -3.40
CA ARG A 137 -3.69 -1.58 -3.76
C ARG A 137 -3.38 -0.98 -5.13
N ASP A 138 -4.28 -1.16 -6.09
CA ASP A 138 -4.23 -0.54 -7.41
C ASP A 138 -4.31 0.99 -7.24
N GLU A 139 -5.23 1.53 -6.43
CA GLU A 139 -5.33 2.99 -6.13
C GLU A 139 -4.02 3.57 -5.54
N ILE A 140 -3.36 2.83 -4.64
CA ILE A 140 -2.05 3.23 -4.09
C ILE A 140 -1.00 3.40 -5.19
N VAL A 141 -1.00 2.50 -6.19
CA VAL A 141 -0.07 2.57 -7.32
C VAL A 141 -0.46 3.67 -8.30
N GLU A 142 -1.74 3.88 -8.57
CA GLU A 142 -2.21 4.99 -9.41
C GLU A 142 -1.77 6.33 -8.81
N GLN A 143 -1.85 6.46 -7.49
CA GLN A 143 -1.37 7.63 -6.74
C GLN A 143 0.03 7.41 -6.15
N PHE A 144 0.93 6.71 -6.86
CA PHE A 144 2.26 6.32 -6.38
C PHE A 144 3.01 7.45 -5.69
N ALA A 145 3.07 8.63 -6.32
CA ALA A 145 3.80 9.80 -5.82
C ALA A 145 3.26 10.30 -4.47
N VAL A 146 1.95 10.15 -4.22
CA VAL A 146 1.28 10.61 -3.00
C VAL A 146 1.54 9.65 -1.83
N PHE A 147 1.40 8.34 -2.05
CA PHE A 147 1.55 7.35 -0.98
C PHE A 147 3.00 7.04 -0.63
N THR A 148 3.96 7.34 -1.51
CA THR A 148 5.37 6.92 -1.34
C THR A 148 6.36 8.06 -1.09
N VAL A 149 5.90 9.29 -0.78
CA VAL A 149 6.74 10.49 -0.58
C VAL A 149 7.93 10.25 0.35
N SER A 150 7.73 9.53 1.46
CA SER A 150 8.76 9.21 2.45
C SER A 150 9.06 7.71 2.54
N ALA A 151 8.73 6.95 1.50
CA ALA A 151 8.95 5.51 1.47
C ALA A 151 10.46 5.20 1.42
N ASN A 152 10.88 4.26 2.25
CA ASN A 152 12.24 3.73 2.20
C ASN A 152 12.41 2.78 1.00
N ARG A 153 13.67 2.40 0.72
CA ARG A 153 14.00 1.48 -0.37
C ARG A 153 13.16 0.20 -0.36
N ALA A 154 13.02 -0.45 0.80
CA ALA A 154 12.29 -1.71 0.91
C ALA A 154 10.80 -1.54 0.53
N THR A 155 10.18 -0.46 0.98
CA THR A 155 8.79 -0.13 0.65
C THR A 155 8.64 0.19 -0.83
N LEU A 156 9.55 1.00 -1.39
CA LEU A 156 9.54 1.31 -2.83
C LEU A 156 9.71 0.06 -3.70
N THR A 157 10.57 -0.87 -3.30
CA THR A 157 10.73 -2.16 -3.99
C THR A 157 9.39 -2.91 -4.04
N VAL A 158 8.70 -3.06 -2.91
CA VAL A 158 7.43 -3.80 -2.85
C VAL A 158 6.35 -3.14 -3.71
N VAL A 159 6.19 -1.82 -3.64
CA VAL A 159 5.18 -1.11 -4.45
C VAL A 159 5.53 -1.19 -5.95
N ALA A 160 6.81 -1.06 -6.30
CA ALA A 160 7.29 -1.19 -7.68
C ALA A 160 7.07 -2.60 -8.25
N GLU A 161 7.39 -3.64 -7.48
CA GLU A 161 7.17 -5.03 -7.88
C GLU A 161 5.69 -5.32 -8.04
N TYR A 162 4.84 -4.81 -7.15
CA TYR A 162 3.40 -4.92 -7.28
C TYR A 162 2.88 -4.25 -8.56
N ALA A 163 3.34 -3.03 -8.86
CA ALA A 163 3.00 -2.34 -10.12
C ALA A 163 3.39 -3.19 -11.35
N LEU A 164 4.56 -3.82 -11.33
CA LEU A 164 5.00 -4.73 -12.39
C LEU A 164 4.12 -5.98 -12.50
N THR A 165 3.70 -6.58 -11.39
CA THR A 165 2.80 -7.75 -11.40
C THR A 165 1.40 -7.41 -11.91
N ARG A 166 0.97 -6.15 -11.76
CA ARG A 166 -0.35 -5.65 -12.19
C ARG A 166 -0.31 -4.98 -13.56
N ASP A 167 0.85 -4.96 -14.22
CA ASP A 167 1.09 -4.23 -15.49
C ASP A 167 0.70 -2.74 -15.41
N MET A 168 0.87 -2.13 -14.24
CA MET A 168 0.56 -0.72 -13.99
C MET A 168 1.77 0.17 -14.28
N ALA A 169 1.54 1.24 -15.04
CA ALA A 169 2.59 2.18 -15.40
C ALA A 169 2.94 3.09 -14.20
N VAL A 170 4.23 3.16 -13.87
CA VAL A 170 4.76 4.09 -12.86
C VAL A 170 5.37 5.30 -13.59
N PRO A 171 5.02 6.54 -13.23
CA PRO A 171 5.55 7.72 -13.90
C PRO A 171 7.09 7.75 -13.96
N LEU A 172 7.67 8.22 -15.08
CA LEU A 172 9.13 8.27 -15.28
C LEU A 172 9.89 9.02 -14.16
N ALA A 173 9.30 10.09 -13.64
CA ALA A 173 9.86 10.84 -12.50
C ALA A 173 9.97 9.97 -11.24
N GLU A 174 8.98 9.12 -11.00
CA GLU A 174 8.99 8.17 -9.88
C GLU A 174 9.99 7.05 -10.14
N ILE A 175 10.11 6.53 -11.36
CA ILE A 175 11.14 5.55 -11.73
C ILE A 175 12.54 6.11 -11.44
N ALA A 176 12.82 7.37 -11.78
CA ALA A 176 14.09 8.03 -11.45
C ALA A 176 14.33 8.10 -9.93
N ARG A 177 13.29 8.43 -9.15
CA ARG A 177 13.36 8.47 -7.69
C ARG A 177 13.62 7.09 -7.08
N ILE A 178 12.92 6.06 -7.55
CA ILE A 178 13.11 4.66 -7.13
C ILE A 178 14.57 4.23 -7.42
N ALA A 179 15.10 4.56 -8.60
CA ALA A 179 16.49 4.29 -8.96
C ALA A 179 17.49 4.99 -8.02
N SER A 180 17.25 6.27 -7.67
CA SER A 180 18.11 7.01 -6.74
C SER A 180 18.15 6.39 -5.33
N GLN A 181 17.09 5.68 -4.93
CA GLN A 181 16.99 4.97 -3.66
C GLN A 181 17.66 3.59 -3.67
N ARG A 182 18.41 3.26 -4.74
CA ARG A 182 19.17 2.01 -4.87
C ARG A 182 18.31 0.74 -4.84
N VAL A 183 17.09 0.84 -5.37
CA VAL A 183 16.28 -0.36 -5.71
C VAL A 183 16.99 -1.14 -6.84
N SER A 184 16.76 -2.45 -6.91
CA SER A 184 17.41 -3.32 -7.90
C SER A 184 17.23 -2.78 -9.33
N ASN A 185 18.31 -2.75 -10.09
CA ASN A 185 18.28 -2.31 -11.49
C ASN A 185 17.32 -3.17 -12.32
N GLU A 186 17.19 -4.47 -12.01
CA GLU A 186 16.22 -5.35 -12.67
C GLU A 186 14.78 -4.79 -12.58
N VAL A 187 14.37 -4.33 -11.40
CA VAL A 187 13.05 -3.72 -11.18
C VAL A 187 12.92 -2.42 -11.98
N ILE A 188 13.96 -1.57 -11.97
CA ILE A 188 13.95 -0.30 -12.70
C ILE A 188 13.83 -0.51 -14.23
N VAL A 189 14.61 -1.44 -14.80
CA VAL A 189 14.58 -1.72 -16.24
C VAL A 189 13.23 -2.28 -16.66
N ARG A 190 12.64 -3.16 -15.84
CA ARG A 190 11.27 -3.67 -16.08
C ARG A 190 10.23 -2.56 -16.02
N LEU A 191 10.32 -1.63 -15.06
CA LEU A 191 9.42 -0.48 -14.99
C LEU A 191 9.57 0.44 -16.20
N LEU A 192 10.81 0.65 -16.67
CA LEU A 192 11.09 1.45 -17.85
C LEU A 192 10.48 0.88 -19.13
N GLN A 193 10.31 -0.44 -19.21
CA GLN A 193 9.94 -1.15 -20.44
C GLN A 193 8.68 -0.57 -21.12
N SER A 194 7.66 -0.20 -20.34
CA SER A 194 6.41 0.40 -20.84
C SER A 194 6.59 1.81 -21.42
N HIS A 195 7.66 2.51 -21.04
CA HIS A 195 7.96 3.87 -21.47
C HIS A 195 9.01 3.97 -22.58
N LEU A 196 9.71 2.88 -22.90
CA LEU A 196 10.85 2.92 -23.85
C LEU A 196 10.47 3.36 -25.27
N SER A 197 9.21 3.23 -25.68
CA SER A 197 8.75 3.68 -26.99
C SER A 197 8.68 5.22 -27.08
N THR A 198 8.37 5.90 -25.97
CA THR A 198 8.09 7.35 -25.92
C THR A 198 9.14 8.16 -25.18
N VAL A 199 9.91 7.55 -24.27
CA VAL A 199 10.89 8.23 -23.40
C VAL A 199 11.92 9.03 -24.19
N THR A 200 12.17 10.27 -23.79
CA THR A 200 13.21 11.10 -24.41
C THR A 200 14.61 10.69 -23.95
N MET A 201 15.63 11.09 -24.69
CA MET A 201 17.02 10.84 -24.29
C MET A 201 17.34 11.48 -22.94
N SER A 202 16.89 12.73 -22.71
CA SER A 202 17.14 13.45 -21.45
C SER A 202 16.53 12.73 -20.24
N GLU A 203 15.28 12.27 -20.35
CA GLU A 203 14.63 11.52 -19.27
C GLU A 203 15.33 10.20 -19.00
N LEU A 204 15.70 9.48 -20.07
CA LEU A 204 16.40 8.21 -19.94
C LEU A 204 17.77 8.38 -19.28
N VAL A 205 18.52 9.42 -19.64
CA VAL A 205 19.83 9.73 -19.05
C VAL A 205 19.72 9.95 -17.54
N SER A 206 18.72 10.70 -17.07
CA SER A 206 18.53 10.93 -15.63
C SER A 206 18.30 9.61 -14.87
N ILE A 207 17.53 8.69 -15.43
CA ILE A 207 17.24 7.39 -14.81
C ILE A 207 18.48 6.48 -14.84
N LEU A 208 19.15 6.36 -15.99
CA LEU A 208 20.38 5.55 -16.12
C LEU A 208 21.50 6.05 -15.20
N GLN A 209 21.60 7.36 -15.01
CA GLN A 209 22.57 7.96 -14.10
C GLN A 209 22.25 7.60 -12.64
N ALA A 210 20.97 7.61 -12.26
CA ALA A 210 20.53 7.22 -10.92
C ALA A 210 20.79 5.73 -10.64
N MET A 211 20.60 4.85 -11.64
CA MET A 211 20.91 3.42 -11.56
C MET A 211 22.41 3.15 -11.35
N GLY A 212 23.29 3.95 -11.97
CA GLY A 212 24.73 3.80 -11.84
C GLY A 212 25.27 2.54 -12.54
N GLY A 213 26.50 2.15 -12.20
CA GLY A 213 27.12 0.88 -12.64
C GLY A 213 27.19 0.72 -14.15
N GLU A 214 26.80 -0.46 -14.65
CA GLU A 214 26.78 -0.76 -16.09
C GLU A 214 25.75 0.07 -16.85
N TYR A 215 24.63 0.45 -16.22
CA TYR A 215 23.58 1.24 -16.85
C TYR A 215 24.01 2.69 -17.10
N ALA A 216 24.78 3.29 -16.19
CA ALA A 216 25.33 4.63 -16.40
C ALA A 216 26.31 4.71 -17.59
N LYS A 217 26.90 3.59 -18.02
CA LYS A 217 27.78 3.57 -19.20
C LYS A 217 27.03 3.73 -20.52
N LEU A 218 25.71 3.54 -20.51
CA LEU A 218 24.83 3.74 -21.66
C LEU A 218 24.56 5.22 -21.97
N ILE A 219 25.08 6.14 -21.15
CA ILE A 219 24.89 7.58 -21.30
C ILE A 219 25.91 8.15 -22.28
N GLY A 220 25.47 8.49 -23.49
CA GLY A 220 26.27 9.19 -24.49
C GLY A 220 27.40 8.37 -25.10
N ALA A 221 28.15 9.00 -26.01
CA ALA A 221 29.29 8.41 -26.70
C ALA A 221 30.54 8.36 -25.78
N THR A 222 30.61 7.38 -24.88
CA THR A 222 31.73 7.22 -23.92
C THR A 222 32.90 6.40 -24.46
N GLY A 223 32.70 5.66 -25.55
CA GLY A 223 33.63 4.63 -26.04
C GLY A 223 33.74 3.40 -25.14
N GLN A 224 32.96 3.32 -24.06
CA GLN A 224 32.90 2.17 -23.16
C GLN A 224 31.89 1.13 -23.66
N HIS A 225 31.83 -0.02 -23.00
CA HIS A 225 30.75 -0.99 -23.17
C HIS A 225 30.07 -1.31 -21.85
N ALA A 226 28.75 -1.38 -21.89
CA ALA A 226 27.92 -1.87 -20.79
C ALA A 226 27.71 -3.38 -20.91
N ARG A 227 27.64 -4.05 -19.76
CA ARG A 227 27.21 -5.45 -19.65
C ARG A 227 25.84 -5.48 -18.96
N LEU A 228 24.81 -5.87 -19.71
CA LEU A 228 23.46 -6.01 -19.20
C LEU A 228 23.07 -7.49 -19.18
N ASP A 229 22.08 -7.82 -18.36
CA ASP A 229 21.47 -9.14 -18.41
C ASP A 229 20.71 -9.30 -19.73
N MET A 230 20.47 -10.54 -20.14
CA MET A 230 19.77 -10.84 -21.38
C MET A 230 18.27 -11.04 -21.13
N THR A 231 17.65 -10.05 -20.48
CA THR A 231 16.20 -10.00 -20.28
C THR A 231 15.52 -9.24 -21.42
N ALA A 232 14.22 -9.49 -21.63
CA ALA A 232 13.46 -8.73 -22.64
C ALA A 232 13.46 -7.21 -22.36
N ALA A 233 13.53 -6.82 -21.08
CA ALA A 233 13.55 -5.42 -20.68
C ALA A 233 14.91 -4.77 -20.99
N ASP A 234 16.02 -5.49 -20.74
CA ASP A 234 17.38 -5.05 -21.08
C ASP A 234 17.61 -4.93 -22.59
N GLU A 235 17.10 -5.90 -23.37
CA GLU A 235 17.15 -5.86 -24.82
C GLU A 235 16.38 -4.67 -25.39
N ALA A 236 15.17 -4.41 -24.85
CA ALA A 236 14.38 -3.25 -25.24
C ALA A 236 15.10 -1.94 -24.89
N LEU A 237 15.74 -1.86 -23.71
CA LEU A 237 16.53 -0.70 -23.30
C LEU A 237 17.71 -0.47 -24.25
N ALA A 238 18.49 -1.50 -24.55
CA ALA A 238 19.62 -1.40 -25.47
C ALA A 238 19.17 -0.97 -26.88
N ALA A 239 18.04 -1.51 -27.36
CA ALA A 239 17.45 -1.10 -28.63
C ALA A 239 17.02 0.37 -28.62
N ARG A 240 16.45 0.86 -27.51
CA ARG A 240 16.10 2.28 -27.36
C ARG A 240 17.33 3.18 -27.38
N VAL A 241 18.37 2.85 -26.62
CA VAL A 241 19.63 3.63 -26.61
C VAL A 241 20.28 3.65 -27.99
N ASN A 242 20.25 2.52 -28.74
CA ASN A 242 20.76 2.47 -30.11
C ASN A 242 20.03 3.42 -31.07
N ARG A 243 18.71 3.61 -30.90
CA ARG A 243 17.94 4.57 -31.71
C ARG A 243 18.34 6.02 -31.49
N PHE A 244 18.92 6.36 -30.33
CA PHE A 244 19.48 7.69 -30.09
C PHE A 244 20.83 7.92 -30.78
N GLY A 245 21.43 6.88 -31.36
CA GLY A 245 22.64 6.99 -32.18
C GLY A 245 23.96 6.92 -31.42
N ASP A 246 23.92 6.67 -30.12
CA ASP A 246 25.11 6.59 -29.26
C ASP A 246 25.75 5.19 -29.21
N VAL A 247 25.07 4.17 -29.74
CA VAL A 247 25.58 2.79 -29.79
C VAL A 247 26.32 2.54 -31.10
N SER A 248 27.42 1.81 -31.01
CA SER A 248 28.23 1.35 -32.15
C SER A 248 27.88 -0.07 -32.58
N SER A 249 27.71 -0.98 -31.61
CA SER A 249 27.28 -2.35 -31.84
C SER A 249 26.70 -2.97 -30.57
N ILE A 250 25.83 -3.96 -30.74
CA ILE A 250 25.29 -4.77 -29.66
C ILE A 250 25.69 -6.22 -29.95
N LYS A 251 26.25 -6.92 -28.96
CA LYS A 251 26.67 -8.32 -29.08
C LYS A 251 26.13 -9.13 -27.90
N THR A 252 25.80 -10.39 -28.15
CA THR A 252 25.38 -11.33 -27.10
C THR A 252 26.45 -12.39 -26.90
N SER A 253 26.76 -12.71 -25.64
CA SER A 253 27.72 -13.77 -25.30
C SER A 253 27.45 -14.31 -23.90
N ARG A 254 27.32 -15.64 -23.77
CA ARG A 254 27.14 -16.34 -22.48
C ARG A 254 26.01 -15.77 -21.61
N GLY A 255 24.88 -15.39 -22.23
CA GLY A 255 23.72 -14.83 -21.50
C GLY A 255 23.88 -13.38 -21.06
N ILE A 256 24.89 -12.67 -21.57
CA ILE A 256 25.13 -11.24 -21.31
C ILE A 256 24.97 -10.45 -22.60
N LEU A 257 24.30 -9.32 -22.50
CA LEU A 257 24.17 -8.32 -23.55
C LEU A 257 25.29 -7.29 -23.42
N HIS A 258 26.18 -7.24 -24.41
CA HIS A 258 27.26 -6.26 -24.51
C HIS A 258 26.84 -5.11 -25.41
N VAL A 259 26.67 -3.92 -24.85
CA VAL A 259 26.31 -2.69 -25.58
C VAL A 259 27.54 -1.82 -25.70
N TYR A 260 28.10 -1.70 -26.91
CA TYR A 260 29.30 -0.90 -27.18
C TYR A 260 28.93 0.52 -27.59
N MET A 261 29.33 1.51 -26.81
CA MET A 261 29.07 2.92 -27.10
C MET A 261 30.05 3.46 -28.13
N ARG A 262 29.60 4.43 -28.93
CA ARG A 262 30.47 5.17 -29.85
C ARG A 262 31.51 5.96 -29.07
N ARG A 263 32.64 6.23 -29.71
CA ARG A 263 33.68 7.10 -29.14
C ARG A 263 33.23 8.57 -29.21
N PRO A 264 33.60 9.40 -28.22
CA PRO A 264 33.42 10.84 -28.34
C PRO A 264 34.12 11.34 -29.62
N ARG A 265 33.50 12.27 -30.33
CA ARG A 265 34.12 12.93 -31.48
C ARG A 265 35.12 13.99 -31.02
#